data_AF-A0A937D922-F1
#
_entry.id   AF-A0A937D922-F1
#
_cell.length_a   1.000
_cell.length_b   1.000
_cell.length_c   1.000
_cell.angle_alpha   90.00
_cell.angle_beta   90.00
_cell.angle_gamma   90.00
#
_symmetry.space_group_name_H-M   'P 1'
#
loop_
_entity.id
_entity.type
_entity.pdbx_description
1 polymer ?
#
loop_
_entity_poly.entity_id
_entity_poly.type
_entity_poly.pdbx_seq_one_letter_code
_entity_poly.pdbx_strand_id
1 'polypeptide(L)'
;MKPASRTLLVVALLLAPLAGLAQSRHGSDDIRKDVQRHRAMAAAHEAAARCLESGKPYETCQRELQSACKGLAIGRYCGMRHEH
;
A
#
# COMPACT_ATOMS: atom_id res chain seq x y z
N MET A 1 -5.16 -40.44 31.43
CA MET A 1 -4.32 -39.53 30.61
C MET A 1 -2.93 -39.49 31.24
N LYS A 2 -1.87 -39.90 30.51
CA LYS A 2 -0.50 -40.02 31.05
C LYS A 2 0.00 -38.64 31.53
N PRO A 3 0.81 -38.54 32.60
CA PRO A 3 1.24 -37.26 33.18
C PRO A 3 1.93 -36.35 32.16
N ALA A 4 2.72 -36.91 31.25
CA ALA A 4 3.37 -36.17 30.16
C ALA A 4 2.39 -35.46 29.20
N SER A 5 1.18 -36.01 29.01
CA SER A 5 0.14 -35.42 28.15
C SER A 5 -0.60 -34.27 28.83
N ARG A 6 -0.67 -34.26 30.17
CA ARG A 6 -1.23 -33.14 30.94
C ARG A 6 -0.29 -31.93 30.95
N THR A 7 1.01 -32.16 31.09
CA THR A 7 2.01 -31.08 31.08
C THR A 7 2.06 -30.38 29.72
N LEU A 8 1.97 -31.15 28.62
CA LEU A 8 1.97 -30.61 27.27
C LEU A 8 0.74 -29.72 26.99
N LEU A 9 -0.43 -30.12 27.50
CA LEU A 9 -1.67 -29.37 27.34
C LEU A 9 -1.64 -28.04 28.11
N VAL A 10 -1.07 -28.02 29.32
CA VAL A 10 -0.95 -26.80 30.15
C VAL A 10 0.03 -25.81 29.53
N VAL A 11 1.16 -26.28 28.97
CA VAL A 11 2.13 -25.43 28.27
C VAL A 11 1.51 -24.81 27.01
N ALA A 12 0.73 -25.57 26.24
CA ALA A 12 0.03 -25.05 25.07
C ALA A 12 -1.02 -23.98 25.43
N LEU A 13 -1.74 -24.16 26.54
CA LEU A 13 -2.73 -23.18 27.02
C LEU A 13 -2.09 -21.85 27.47
N LEU A 14 -0.89 -21.91 28.06
CA LEU A 14 -0.15 -20.73 28.53
C LEU A 14 0.45 -19.89 27.40
N LEU A 15 0.68 -20.48 26.22
CA LEU A 15 1.26 -19.80 25.05
C LEU A 15 0.22 -19.17 24.12
N ALA A 16 -1.07 -19.51 24.26
CA ALA A 16 -2.16 -18.99 23.43
C ALA A 16 -2.36 -17.45 23.43
N PRO A 17 -2.22 -16.71 24.55
CA PRO A 17 -2.52 -15.27 24.55
C PRO A 17 -1.47 -14.38 23.84
N LEU A 18 -0.31 -14.92 23.47
CA LEU A 18 0.73 -14.16 22.76
C LEU A 18 0.40 -13.91 21.28
N ALA A 19 -0.58 -14.62 20.71
CA ALA A 19 -0.96 -14.51 19.31
C ALA A 19 -1.79 -13.25 18.96
N GLY A 20 -2.31 -12.53 19.96
CA GLY A 20 -3.19 -11.37 19.74
C GLY A 20 -2.51 -10.00 19.63
N LEU A 21 -1.21 -9.90 19.95
CA LEU A 21 -0.50 -8.61 20.02
C LEU A 21 -0.07 -8.05 18.65
N ALA A 22 -0.32 -8.78 17.55
CA ALA A 22 0.09 -8.40 16.21
C ALA A 22 -1.02 -7.75 15.37
N GLN A 23 -2.06 -7.15 15.99
CA GLN A 23 -3.00 -6.33 15.24
C GLN A 23 -2.30 -5.05 14.74
N SER A 24 -2.13 -4.97 13.42
CA SER A 24 -1.54 -3.86 12.69
C SER A 24 -2.20 -2.53 13.07
N ARG A 25 -1.43 -1.67 13.75
CA ARG A 25 -1.85 -0.33 14.17
C ARG A 25 -1.79 0.67 13.03
N HIS A 26 -2.52 0.45 11.93
CA HIS A 26 -2.88 1.59 11.08
C HIS A 26 -4.05 2.30 11.78
N GLY A 27 -3.74 3.39 12.50
CA GLY A 27 -4.77 4.21 13.10
C GLY A 27 -5.68 4.83 12.03
N SER A 28 -6.88 5.26 12.42
CA SER A 28 -7.82 5.94 11.52
C SER A 28 -7.19 7.13 10.77
N ASP A 29 -6.24 7.80 11.40
CA ASP A 29 -5.48 8.90 10.80
C ASP A 29 -4.52 8.48 9.69
N ASP A 30 -3.85 7.34 9.84
CA ASP A 30 -2.96 6.82 8.81
C ASP A 30 -3.76 6.34 7.61
N ILE A 31 -4.90 5.66 7.84
CA ILE A 31 -5.84 5.29 6.78
C ILE A 31 -6.34 6.53 6.02
N ARG A 32 -6.68 7.61 6.73
CA ARG A 32 -7.13 8.85 6.10
C ARG A 32 -6.05 9.49 5.23
N LYS A 33 -4.80 9.54 5.70
CA LYS A 33 -3.65 10.04 4.91
C LYS A 33 -3.41 9.17 3.68
N ASP A 34 -3.50 7.86 3.84
CA ASP A 34 -3.37 6.91 2.75
C ASP A 34 -4.45 7.12 1.69
N VAL A 35 -5.72 7.25 2.09
CA VAL A 35 -6.81 7.54 1.16
C VAL A 35 -6.56 8.82 0.38
N GLN A 36 -6.10 9.90 1.05
CA GLN A 36 -5.77 11.16 0.37
C GLN A 36 -4.63 10.99 -0.63
N ARG A 37 -3.55 10.30 -0.23
CA ARG A 37 -2.41 10.01 -1.12
C ARG A 37 -2.84 9.21 -2.35
N HIS A 38 -3.61 8.14 -2.17
CA HIS A 38 -4.06 7.29 -3.28
C HIS A 38 -4.99 8.05 -4.24
N ARG A 39 -5.88 8.91 -3.72
CA ARG A 39 -6.72 9.77 -4.58
C ARG A 39 -5.89 10.75 -5.40
N ALA A 40 -4.86 11.35 -4.81
CA ALA A 40 -3.96 12.24 -5.53
C ALA A 40 -3.17 11.51 -6.62
N MET A 41 -2.71 10.28 -6.35
CA MET A 41 -2.07 9.42 -7.36
C MET A 41 -3.04 9.08 -8.51
N ALA A 42 -4.28 8.70 -8.19
CA ALA A 42 -5.29 8.39 -9.20
C ALA A 42 -5.56 9.59 -10.12
N ALA A 43 -5.70 10.79 -9.56
CA ALA A 43 -5.88 12.01 -10.34
C ALA A 43 -4.68 12.30 -11.26
N ALA A 44 -3.45 12.06 -10.80
CA ALA A 44 -2.24 12.23 -11.62
C ALA A 44 -2.22 11.25 -12.81
N HIS A 45 -2.57 9.99 -12.58
CA HIS A 45 -2.65 8.98 -13.63
C HIS A 45 -3.80 9.25 -14.62
N GLU A 46 -4.95 9.70 -14.14
CA GLU A 46 -6.06 10.12 -15.01
C GLU A 46 -5.65 11.32 -15.90
N ALA A 47 -4.96 12.32 -15.34
CA ALA A 47 -4.43 13.45 -16.10
C ALA A 47 -3.43 13.00 -17.18
N ALA A 48 -2.56 12.03 -16.86
CA ALA A 48 -1.64 11.45 -17.83
C ALA A 48 -2.37 10.71 -18.95
N ALA A 49 -3.43 9.95 -18.64
CA ALA A 49 -4.28 9.31 -19.63
C ALA A 49 -4.94 10.33 -20.58
N ARG A 50 -5.53 11.40 -20.02
CA ARG A 50 -6.13 12.49 -20.80
C ARG A 50 -5.11 13.22 -21.68
N CYS A 51 -3.88 13.38 -21.18
CA CYS A 51 -2.78 13.93 -21.98
C CYS A 51 -2.51 13.06 -23.22
N LEU A 52 -2.46 11.73 -23.06
CA LEU A 52 -2.28 10.80 -24.17
C LEU A 52 -3.47 10.82 -25.14
N GLU A 53 -4.71 10.85 -24.63
CA GLU A 53 -5.93 10.97 -25.44
C GLU A 53 -5.94 12.24 -26.29
N SER A 54 -5.30 13.32 -25.83
CA SER A 54 -5.15 14.56 -26.61
C SER A 54 -4.13 14.48 -27.75
N GLY A 55 -3.49 13.32 -27.94
CA GLY A 55 -2.49 13.09 -29.00
C GLY A 55 -1.09 13.64 -28.68
N LYS A 56 -0.84 14.04 -27.43
CA LYS A 56 0.50 14.49 -27.01
C LYS A 56 1.47 13.31 -26.95
N PRO A 57 2.78 13.52 -27.23
CA PRO A 57 3.77 12.48 -27.11
C PRO A 57 3.86 11.91 -25.69
N TYR A 58 4.05 10.59 -25.57
CA TYR A 58 4.17 9.89 -24.29
C TYR A 58 5.17 10.55 -23.34
N GLU A 59 6.36 10.92 -23.85
CA GLU A 59 7.40 11.60 -23.07
C GLU A 59 6.92 12.91 -22.42
N THR A 60 6.02 13.65 -23.06
CA THR A 60 5.44 14.87 -22.49
C THR A 60 4.50 14.53 -21.34
N CYS A 61 3.57 13.61 -21.58
CA CYS A 61 2.61 13.17 -20.56
C CYS A 61 3.29 12.49 -19.37
N GLN A 62 4.38 11.77 -19.61
CA GLN A 62 5.18 11.15 -18.57
C GLN A 62 5.92 12.20 -17.71
N ARG A 63 6.47 13.26 -18.29
CA ARG A 63 7.05 14.37 -17.51
C ARG A 63 6.01 15.09 -16.65
N GLU A 64 4.83 15.33 -17.21
CA GLU A 64 3.70 15.92 -16.47
C GLU A 64 3.27 15.03 -15.31
N LEU A 65 3.14 13.71 -15.53
CA LEU A 65 2.88 12.71 -14.49
C LEU A 65 3.94 12.71 -13.40
N GLN A 66 5.23 12.73 -13.76
CA GLN A 66 6.33 12.77 -12.80
C GLN A 66 6.28 14.02 -11.91
N SER A 67 5.93 15.17 -12.50
CA SER A 67 5.75 16.43 -11.76
C SER A 67 4.56 16.34 -10.79
N ALA A 68 3.41 15.85 -11.27
CA ALA A 68 2.19 15.73 -10.46
C ALA A 68 2.30 14.68 -9.33
N CYS A 69 3.07 13.62 -9.55
CA CYS A 69 3.22 12.52 -8.61
C CYS A 69 4.43 12.66 -7.67
N LYS A 70 5.23 13.72 -7.79
CA LYS A 70 6.41 13.93 -6.96
C LYS A 70 6.03 13.99 -5.47
N GLY A 71 6.57 13.06 -4.69
CA GLY A 71 6.29 12.94 -3.25
C GLY A 71 5.01 12.17 -2.90
N LEU A 72 4.24 11.69 -3.90
CA LEU A 72 3.06 10.86 -3.69
C LEU A 72 3.37 9.36 -3.78
N ALA A 73 4.25 8.97 -4.69
CA ALA A 73 4.60 7.56 -4.94
C ALA A 73 6.10 7.35 -5.12
N ILE A 74 6.50 6.09 -5.23
CA ILE A 74 7.89 5.67 -5.37
C ILE A 74 8.24 5.50 -6.86
N GLY A 75 9.42 5.97 -7.25
CA GLY A 75 10.01 5.74 -8.57
C GLY A 75 9.51 6.67 -9.68
N ARG A 76 10.12 6.52 -10.86
CA ARG A 76 9.86 7.37 -12.05
C ARG A 76 8.43 7.23 -12.60
N TYR A 77 7.79 6.09 -12.37
CA TYR A 77 6.49 5.72 -12.95
C TYR A 77 5.35 5.83 -11.95
N CYS A 78 5.51 6.66 -10.90
CA CYS A 78 4.45 6.93 -9.93
C CYS A 78 3.86 5.64 -9.31
N GLY A 79 4.73 4.69 -8.93
CA GLY A 79 4.32 3.41 -8.33
C GLY A 79 3.82 2.34 -9.31
N MET A 80 3.70 2.63 -10.61
CA MET A 80 3.34 1.63 -11.62
C MET A 80 4.59 1.00 -12.24
N ARG A 81 4.43 -0.20 -12.81
CA ARG A 81 5.44 -0.77 -13.69
C ARG A 81 5.37 -0.05 -15.03
N HIS A 82 6.52 0.07 -15.67
CA HIS A 82 6.59 0.53 -17.05
C HIS A 82 6.10 -0.61 -17.94
N GLU A 83 4.90 -0.48 -18.47
CA GLU A 83 4.28 -1.45 -19.40
C GLU A 83 3.87 -0.66 -20.64
N HIS A 84 4.31 -1.11 -21.82
CA HIS A 84 4.05 -0.50 -23.12
C HIS A 84 3.57 -1.56 -24.12
#